data_AF-A0ABD0BIX7-F1
#
_entry.id   AF-A0ABD0BIX7-F1
#
_cell.length_a   1.000
_cell.length_b   1.000
_cell.length_c   1.000
_cell.angle_alpha   90.00
_cell.angle_beta   90.00
_cell.angle_gamma   90.00
#
_symmetry.space_group_name_H-M   'P 1'
#
loop_
_entity.id
_entity.type
_entity.pdbx_description
1 polymer ?
#
loop_
_entity_poly.entity_id
_entity_poly.type
_entity_poly.pdbx_seq_one_letter_code
_entity_poly.pdbx_strand_id
1 'polypeptide(L)'
;MNMNTHFPPRPVLYAGWVAAIQSLIGIAYAILLIVREATGHRDASIVYESDNANTWVGYGTAVFFLIVFGAVLAGALMMNRGKRWGRGPVIMLQILLLPIAYYMFNGGALLFSAVTGLTAIVALAMLFSPRAVDWAARNY
;
A
#
# COMPACT_ATOMS: atom_id res chain seq x y z
N MET A 1 -20.60 -27.94 12.35
CA MET A 1 -19.43 -27.05 12.26
C MET A 1 -19.94 -25.62 12.40
N ASN A 2 -19.91 -25.05 13.61
CA ASN A 2 -20.45 -23.70 13.85
C ASN A 2 -19.47 -22.66 13.30
N MET A 3 -19.76 -22.13 12.11
CA MET A 3 -19.10 -20.94 11.57
C MET A 3 -19.59 -19.73 12.36
N ASN A 4 -18.95 -19.45 13.50
CA ASN A 4 -19.08 -18.16 14.17
C ASN A 4 -18.40 -17.10 13.29
N THR A 5 -19.12 -16.59 12.27
CA THR A 5 -18.66 -15.46 11.47
C THR A 5 -18.77 -14.20 12.31
N HIS A 6 -17.81 -13.99 13.21
CA HIS A 6 -17.62 -12.72 13.86
C HIS A 6 -17.18 -11.72 12.79
N PHE A 7 -18.14 -10.96 12.25
CA PHE A 7 -17.86 -9.84 11.36
C PHE A 7 -16.76 -8.98 11.99
N PRO A 8 -15.70 -8.62 11.24
CA PRO A 8 -14.65 -7.79 11.78
C PRO A 8 -15.24 -6.45 12.24
N PRO A 9 -14.76 -5.89 13.37
CA PRO A 9 -15.28 -4.64 13.89
C PRO A 9 -15.08 -3.51 12.86
N ARG A 10 -16.03 -2.59 12.78
CA ARG A 10 -16.06 -1.50 11.76
C ARG A 10 -14.72 -0.78 11.54
N PRO A 11 -13.88 -0.50 12.56
CA PRO A 11 -12.55 0.10 12.36
C PRO A 11 -11.60 -0.74 11.48
N VAL A 12 -11.67 -2.07 11.59
CA VAL A 12 -10.84 -2.99 10.79
C VAL A 12 -11.28 -2.97 9.33
N LEU A 13 -12.59 -2.90 9.06
CA LEU A 13 -13.12 -2.77 7.71
C LEU A 13 -12.68 -1.45 7.05
N TYR A 14 -12.78 -0.33 7.77
CA TYR A 14 -12.36 0.97 7.25
C TYR A 14 -10.85 1.00 6.96
N ALA A 15 -10.02 0.52 7.87
CA ALA A 15 -8.58 0.42 7.64
C ALA A 15 -8.23 -0.50 6.45
N GLY A 16 -8.97 -1.60 6.29
CA GLY A 16 -8.82 -2.49 5.14
C GLY A 16 -9.18 -1.82 3.81
N TRP A 17 -10.28 -1.08 3.76
CA TRP A 17 -10.66 -0.32 2.56
C TRP A 17 -9.66 0.79 2.22
N VAL A 18 -9.15 1.53 3.21
CA VAL A 18 -8.11 2.55 3.00
C VAL A 18 -6.86 1.92 2.38
N ALA A 19 -6.39 0.81 2.95
CA ALA A 19 -5.22 0.09 2.44
C ALA A 19 -5.43 -0.49 1.04
N ALA A 20 -6.64 -0.97 0.74
CA ALA A 20 -7.01 -1.46 -0.59
C ALA A 20 -6.96 -0.35 -1.63
N ILE A 21 -7.51 0.84 -1.31
CA ILE A 21 -7.48 2.01 -2.21
C ILE A 21 -6.04 2.46 -2.45
N GLN A 22 -5.23 2.60 -1.39
CA GLN A 22 -3.82 2.97 -1.51
C GLN A 22 -3.04 1.97 -2.37
N SER A 23 -3.34 0.67 -2.22
CA SER A 23 -2.71 -0.38 -3.02
C SER A 23 -3.13 -0.35 -4.48
N LEU A 24 -4.38 -0.02 -4.77
CA LEU A 24 -4.86 0.14 -6.13
C LEU A 24 -4.18 1.33 -6.83
N ILE A 25 -3.91 2.42 -6.11
CA ILE A 25 -3.11 3.55 -6.61
C ILE A 25 -1.68 3.10 -6.95
N GLY A 26 -1.04 2.32 -6.07
CA GLY A 26 0.30 1.77 -6.32
C GLY A 26 0.35 0.86 -7.55
N ILE A 27 -0.68 0.04 -7.77
CA ILE A 27 -0.82 -0.81 -8.96
C ILE A 27 -1.03 0.04 -10.22
N ALA A 28 -1.87 1.08 -10.15
CA ALA A 28 -2.07 2.01 -11.26
C ALA A 28 -0.76 2.71 -11.64
N TYR A 29 0.04 3.12 -10.65
CA TYR A 29 1.37 3.68 -10.88
C TYR A 29 2.32 2.67 -11.55
N ALA A 30 2.29 1.40 -11.15
CA ALA A 30 3.06 0.35 -11.81
C ALA A 30 2.69 0.19 -13.29
N ILE A 31 1.39 0.25 -13.61
CA ILE A 31 0.90 0.20 -15.00
C ILE A 31 1.39 1.44 -15.78
N LEU A 32 1.35 2.63 -15.17
CA LEU A 32 1.88 3.85 -15.79
C LEU A 32 3.38 3.73 -16.07
N LEU A 33 4.18 3.15 -15.16
CA LEU A 33 5.59 2.88 -15.39
C LEU A 33 5.79 1.96 -16.60
N ILE A 34 5.02 0.86 -16.71
CA ILE A 34 5.09 -0.05 -17.86
C ILE A 34 4.77 0.68 -19.17
N VAL A 35 3.70 1.48 -19.19
CA VAL A 35 3.32 2.25 -20.39
C VAL A 35 4.36 3.32 -20.72
N ARG A 36 4.95 3.96 -19.71
CA ARG A 36 6.01 4.95 -19.87
C ARG A 36 7.25 4.35 -20.52
N GLU A 37 7.70 3.20 -20.03
CA GLU A 37 8.84 2.47 -20.60
C GLU A 37 8.53 1.98 -22.03
N ALA A 38 7.32 1.47 -22.25
CA ALA A 38 6.88 1.02 -23.57
C ALA A 38 6.75 2.16 -24.60
N THR A 39 6.50 3.40 -24.15
CA THR A 39 6.39 4.59 -25.01
C THR A 39 7.72 5.36 -25.16
N GLY A 40 8.80 4.90 -24.55
CA GLY A 40 10.16 5.40 -24.78
C GLY A 40 10.48 6.78 -24.19
N HIS A 41 9.69 7.28 -23.23
CA HIS A 41 9.96 8.56 -22.57
C HIS A 41 11.14 8.43 -21.58
N ARG A 42 12.33 8.89 -21.98
CA ARG A 42 13.55 8.87 -21.15
C ARG A 42 13.64 10.11 -20.24
N ASP A 43 13.88 9.91 -18.95
CA ASP A 43 14.20 11.02 -18.03
C ASP A 43 15.65 11.48 -18.23
N ALA A 44 15.82 12.76 -18.60
CA ALA A 44 17.14 13.39 -18.73
C ALA A 44 17.84 13.67 -17.39
N SER A 45 17.20 13.40 -16.25
CA SER A 45 17.70 13.73 -14.91
C SER A 45 18.45 12.59 -14.21
N ILE A 46 18.60 11.43 -14.85
CA ILE A 46 19.32 10.30 -14.27
C ILE A 46 20.70 10.21 -14.94
N VAL A 47 21.76 10.35 -14.13
CA VAL A 47 23.15 10.18 -14.57
C VAL A 47 23.39 8.69 -14.79
N TYR A 48 23.50 8.27 -16.05
CA TYR A 48 23.77 6.86 -16.41
C TYR A 48 25.21 6.68 -16.88
N GLU A 49 25.81 5.56 -16.49
CA GLU A 49 27.13 5.10 -16.97
C GLU A 49 27.02 4.35 -18.33
N SER A 50 25.82 3.94 -18.75
CA SER A 50 25.57 3.23 -20.01
C SER A 50 24.12 3.38 -20.51
N ASP A 51 23.95 3.65 -21.81
CA ASP A 51 22.67 3.89 -22.50
C ASP A 51 21.66 2.72 -22.41
N ASN A 52 22.14 1.50 -22.20
CA ASN A 52 21.32 0.27 -22.13
C ASN A 52 20.84 -0.09 -20.71
N ALA A 53 21.31 0.61 -19.67
CA ALA A 53 20.85 0.39 -18.29
C ALA A 53 19.40 0.90 -18.07
N ASN A 54 18.94 1.81 -18.94
CA ASN A 54 17.63 2.46 -18.87
C ASN A 54 16.45 1.49 -18.88
N THR A 55 16.46 0.50 -19.77
CA THR A 55 15.25 -0.25 -20.10
C THR A 55 14.80 -1.20 -18.98
N TRP A 56 15.73 -1.74 -18.19
CA TRP A 56 15.38 -2.81 -17.24
C TRP A 56 14.97 -2.32 -15.86
N VAL A 57 15.39 -1.11 -15.45
CA VAL A 57 15.08 -0.56 -14.12
C VAL A 57 13.60 -0.17 -14.01
N GLY A 58 13.02 0.41 -15.06
CA GLY A 58 11.60 0.77 -15.10
C GLY A 58 10.67 -0.45 -15.00
N TYR A 59 10.94 -1.50 -15.79
CA TYR A 59 10.18 -2.75 -15.71
C TYR A 59 10.39 -3.45 -14.36
N GLY A 60 11.62 -3.48 -13.82
CA GLY A 60 11.91 -4.06 -12.52
C GLY A 60 11.14 -3.38 -11.38
N THR A 61 11.09 -2.05 -11.40
CA THR A 61 10.32 -1.26 -10.43
C THR A 61 8.83 -1.53 -10.57
N ALA A 62 8.29 -1.57 -11.79
CA ALA A 62 6.88 -1.88 -12.00
C ALA A 62 6.48 -3.27 -11.48
N VAL A 63 7.27 -4.31 -11.78
CA VAL A 63 7.03 -5.68 -11.27
C VAL A 63 7.08 -5.71 -9.73
N PHE A 64 8.06 -5.03 -9.13
CA PHE A 64 8.15 -4.92 -7.68
C PHE A 64 6.89 -4.28 -7.07
N PHE A 65 6.42 -3.17 -7.64
CA PHE A 65 5.18 -2.51 -7.20
C PHE A 65 3.98 -3.43 -7.32
N LEU A 66 3.82 -4.17 -8.43
CA LEU A 66 2.73 -5.12 -8.60
C LEU A 66 2.75 -6.22 -7.54
N ILE A 67 3.93 -6.75 -7.21
CA ILE A 67 4.07 -7.79 -6.18
C ILE A 67 3.72 -7.23 -4.81
N VAL A 68 4.30 -6.10 -4.41
CA VAL A 68 4.12 -5.51 -3.08
C VAL A 68 2.68 -5.06 -2.88
N PHE A 69 2.17 -4.20 -3.77
CA PHE A 69 0.81 -3.67 -3.64
C PHE A 69 -0.25 -4.73 -3.94
N GLY A 70 0.04 -5.72 -4.79
CA GLY A 70 -0.82 -6.89 -4.98
C GLY A 70 -0.95 -7.74 -3.72
N ALA A 71 0.16 -8.00 -3.03
CA ALA A 71 0.15 -8.74 -1.76
C ALA A 71 -0.61 -7.98 -0.66
N VAL A 72 -0.42 -6.65 -0.57
CA VAL A 72 -1.14 -5.84 0.41
C VAL A 72 -2.64 -5.75 0.08
N LEU A 73 -3.00 -5.59 -1.19
CA LEU A 73 -4.40 -5.61 -1.63
C LEU A 73 -5.07 -6.95 -1.29
N ALA A 74 -4.40 -8.07 -1.56
CA ALA A 74 -4.87 -9.39 -1.17
C ALA A 74 -5.05 -9.50 0.36
N GLY A 75 -4.09 -8.98 1.13
CA GLY A 75 -4.16 -8.90 2.59
C GLY A 75 -5.35 -8.07 3.08
N ALA A 76 -5.56 -6.88 2.52
CA ALA A 76 -6.68 -5.99 2.84
C ALA A 76 -8.04 -6.64 2.54
N LEU A 77 -8.16 -7.32 1.40
CA LEU A 77 -9.37 -8.06 1.02
C LEU A 77 -9.62 -9.26 1.95
N MET A 78 -8.57 -9.99 2.34
CA MET A 78 -8.68 -11.09 3.29
C MET A 78 -9.10 -10.59 4.68
N MET A 79 -8.56 -9.45 5.11
CA MET A 79 -8.92 -8.79 6.36
C MET A 79 -10.39 -8.36 6.35
N ASN A 80 -10.86 -7.80 5.24
CA ASN A 80 -12.26 -7.42 5.06
C ASN A 80 -13.22 -8.62 5.07
N ARG A 81 -12.75 -9.79 4.61
CA ARG A 81 -13.48 -11.06 4.70
C ARG A 81 -13.42 -11.72 6.08
N GLY A 82 -12.91 -11.03 7.10
CA GLY A 82 -12.81 -11.53 8.47
C GLY A 82 -11.68 -12.54 8.70
N LYS A 83 -10.76 -12.70 7.74
CA LYS A 83 -9.66 -13.65 7.82
C LYS A 83 -8.45 -13.01 8.51
N ARG A 84 -7.85 -13.77 9.42
CA ARG A 84 -6.85 -13.31 10.41
C ARG A 84 -5.52 -12.86 9.79
N TRP A 85 -5.21 -13.36 8.59
CA TRP A 85 -3.89 -13.24 7.96
C TRP A 85 -3.60 -11.87 7.31
N GLY A 86 -4.63 -11.05 7.09
CA GLY A 86 -4.50 -9.80 6.32
C GLY A 86 -3.86 -8.61 7.04
N ARG A 87 -3.72 -8.66 8.38
CA ARG A 87 -3.31 -7.48 9.18
C ARG A 87 -1.84 -7.11 9.01
N GLY A 88 -0.94 -8.09 8.97
CA GLY A 88 0.50 -7.86 8.88
C GLY A 88 0.91 -7.04 7.64
N PRO A 89 0.53 -7.47 6.42
CA PRO A 89 0.83 -6.72 5.21
C PRO A 89 0.25 -5.30 5.21
N VAL A 90 -0.97 -5.12 5.72
CA VAL A 90 -1.61 -3.81 5.79
C VAL A 90 -0.88 -2.87 6.75
N ILE A 91 -0.53 -3.34 7.95
CA ILE A 91 0.23 -2.53 8.92
C ILE A 91 1.59 -2.14 8.33
N MET A 92 2.27 -3.08 7.68
CA MET A 92 3.57 -2.82 7.07
C MET A 92 3.48 -1.77 5.96
N LEU A 93 2.44 -1.82 5.13
CA LEU A 93 2.20 -0.77 4.13
C LEU A 93 1.98 0.60 4.79
N GLN A 94 1.16 0.69 5.83
CA GLN A 94 0.88 1.99 6.46
C GLN A 94 2.13 2.59 7.11
N ILE A 95 2.98 1.76 7.74
CA ILE A 95 4.26 2.21 8.27
C ILE A 95 5.19 2.68 7.15
N LEU A 96 5.23 1.97 6.01
CA LEU A 96 6.01 2.35 4.83
C LEU A 96 5.53 3.67 4.19
N LEU A 97 4.23 3.97 4.24
CA LEU A 97 3.67 5.20 3.68
C LEU A 97 4.06 6.46 4.47
N LEU A 98 4.43 6.35 5.74
CA LEU A 98 4.87 7.49 6.55
C LEU A 98 6.18 8.13 6.05
N PRO A 99 7.30 7.38 5.85
CA PRO A 99 8.51 7.95 5.26
C PRO A 99 8.27 8.41 3.82
N ILE A 100 7.42 7.73 3.05
CA ILE A 100 7.05 8.17 1.70
C ILE A 100 6.37 9.54 1.75
N ALA A 101 5.41 9.75 2.65
CA ALA A 101 4.74 11.03 2.82
C ALA A 101 5.74 12.15 3.20
N TYR A 102 6.74 11.85 4.03
CA TYR A 102 7.83 12.78 4.36
C TYR A 102 8.68 13.12 3.12
N TYR A 103 9.04 12.14 2.30
CA TYR A 103 9.75 12.38 1.03
C TYR A 103 8.92 13.26 0.07
N MET A 104 7.61 13.03 -0.02
CA MET A 104 6.71 13.84 -0.84
C MET A 104 6.63 15.29 -0.36
N PHE A 105 6.67 15.51 0.95
CA PHE A 105 6.71 16.85 1.54
C PHE A 105 7.96 17.60 1.10
N ASN A 106 9.14 16.96 1.23
CA ASN A 106 10.41 17.54 0.78
C ASN A 106 10.47 17.74 -0.74
N GLY A 107 9.79 16.90 -1.51
CA GLY A 107 9.66 17.04 -2.96
C GLY A 107 8.65 18.10 -3.43
N GLY A 108 8.03 18.87 -2.52
CA GLY A 108 7.08 19.94 -2.85
C GLY A 108 5.64 19.48 -3.13
N ALA A 109 5.34 18.18 -3.03
CA ALA A 109 4.02 17.60 -3.27
C ALA A 109 3.15 17.64 -2.00
N LEU A 110 2.93 18.85 -1.46
CA LEU A 110 2.37 19.07 -0.12
C LEU A 110 0.96 18.48 0.06
N LEU A 111 0.08 18.63 -0.94
CA LEU A 111 -1.28 18.09 -0.91
C LEU A 111 -1.26 16.55 -0.84
N PHE A 112 -0.47 15.91 -1.69
CA PHE A 112 -0.39 14.45 -1.73
C PHE A 112 0.30 13.87 -0.50
N SER A 113 1.32 14.57 0.03
CA SER A 113 1.95 14.23 1.30
C SER A 113 0.95 14.24 2.45
N ALA A 114 0.16 15.31 2.58
CA ALA A 114 -0.84 15.45 3.63
C ALA A 114 -1.91 14.35 3.55
N VAL A 115 -2.45 14.08 2.36
CA VAL A 115 -3.46 13.02 2.17
C VAL A 115 -2.89 11.64 2.51
N THR A 116 -1.69 11.32 2.01
CA THR A 116 -1.05 10.01 2.22
C THR A 116 -0.69 9.80 3.68
N GLY A 117 -0.03 10.78 4.30
CA GLY A 117 0.37 10.73 5.70
C GLY A 117 -0.84 10.65 6.63
N LEU A 118 -1.87 11.48 6.41
CA LEU A 118 -3.07 11.48 7.25
C LEU A 118 -3.83 10.15 7.15
N THR A 119 -4.02 9.63 5.93
CA THR A 119 -4.71 8.34 5.75
C THR A 119 -3.93 7.18 6.37
N ALA A 120 -2.60 7.19 6.28
CA ALA A 120 -1.76 6.18 6.92
C ALA A 120 -1.83 6.22 8.45
N ILE A 121 -1.76 7.41 9.05
CA ILE A 121 -1.88 7.60 10.51
C ILE A 121 -3.26 7.13 11.00
N VAL A 122 -4.33 7.55 10.31
CA VAL A 122 -5.70 7.18 10.68
C VAL A 122 -5.90 5.66 10.57
N ALA A 123 -5.41 5.04 9.50
CA ALA A 123 -5.49 3.58 9.34
C ALA A 123 -4.74 2.84 10.45
N LEU A 124 -3.52 3.28 10.82
CA LEU A 124 -2.76 2.71 11.94
C LEU A 124 -3.52 2.87 13.26
N ALA A 125 -4.06 4.05 13.55
CA ALA A 125 -4.84 4.29 14.76
C ALA A 125 -6.08 3.38 14.83
N MET A 126 -6.76 3.15 13.70
CA MET A 126 -7.88 2.22 13.63
C MET A 126 -7.45 0.76 13.86
N LEU A 127 -6.30 0.36 13.29
CA LEU A 127 -5.74 -0.99 13.42
C LEU A 127 -5.25 -1.31 14.83
N PHE A 128 -4.73 -0.32 15.55
CA PHE A 128 -4.28 -0.42 16.94
C PHE A 128 -5.37 -0.08 17.97
N SER A 129 -6.59 0.26 17.53
CA SER A 129 -7.68 0.56 18.46
C SER A 129 -8.03 -0.65 19.35
N PRO A 130 -8.46 -0.45 20.61
CA PRO A 130 -8.73 -1.53 21.56
C PRO A 130 -9.70 -2.58 20.98
N ARG A 131 -10.73 -2.13 20.25
CA ARG A 131 -11.69 -3.02 19.57
C ARG A 131 -11.04 -3.91 18.51
N ALA A 132 -10.07 -3.38 17.77
CA ALA A 132 -9.34 -4.11 16.75
C ALA A 132 -8.33 -5.07 17.39
N VAL A 133 -7.69 -4.68 18.48
CA VAL A 133 -6.77 -5.54 19.25
C VAL A 133 -7.54 -6.66 19.96
N ASP A 134 -8.67 -6.37 20.59
CA ASP A 134 -9.54 -7.36 21.24
C ASP A 134 -10.13 -8.36 20.24
N TRP A 135 -10.45 -7.92 19.02
CA TRP A 135 -10.83 -8.84 17.94
C TRP A 135 -9.67 -9.72 17.51
N ALA A 136 -8.44 -9.19 17.48
CA ALA A 136 -7.25 -10.01 17.22
C ALA A 136 -7.07 -11.07 18.32
N ALA A 137 -7.07 -10.63 19.57
CA ALA A 137 -6.82 -11.46 20.75
C ALA A 137 -7.87 -12.57 20.91
N ARG A 138 -9.15 -12.28 20.64
CA ARG A 138 -10.23 -13.30 20.64
C ARG A 138 -10.16 -14.28 19.47
N ASN A 139 -9.39 -13.97 18.44
CA ASN A 139 -9.16 -14.83 17.28
C ASN A 139 -7.75 -15.47 17.31
N TYR A 140 -7.02 -15.42 18.42
CA TYR A 140 -5.86 -16.28 18.72
C TYR A 140 -6.32 -17.50 19.49
#